data_AF-A0A559IX79-F1
#
_entry.id   AF-A0A559IX79-F1
#
_cell.length_a   1.000
_cell.length_b   1.000
_cell.length_c   1.000
_cell.angle_alpha   90.00
_cell.angle_beta   90.00
_cell.angle_gamma   90.00
#
_symmetry.space_group_name_H-M   'P 1'
#
loop_
_entity.id
_entity.type
_entity.pdbx_description
1 polymer ?
#
loop_
_entity_poly.entity_id
_entity_poly.type
_entity_poly.pdbx_seq_one_letter_code
_entity_poly.pdbx_strand_id
1 'polypeptide(L)'
;MLTPAGHNKMKAWLQSFIKEGRYFVGNTAYTTPIFKVEQVGDLVTFYLYLTATGTGTGAQAITRFQLIDQDGDVFDDQPDSIEKPEVNGLLVVFKYTLRKV
;
A
#
# COMPACT_ATOMS: atom_id res chain seq x y z
N MET A 1 28.11 -6.32 -8.23
CA MET A 1 27.24 -5.30 -7.61
C MET A 1 26.16 -4.90 -8.61
N LEU A 2 24.97 -4.50 -8.17
CA LEU A 2 24.04 -3.82 -9.05
C LEU A 2 24.62 -2.43 -9.36
N THR A 3 24.53 -1.97 -10.61
CA THR A 3 24.96 -0.60 -10.93
C THR A 3 23.97 0.41 -10.37
N PRO A 4 24.38 1.67 -10.08
CA PRO A 4 23.45 2.71 -9.66
C PRO A 4 22.29 2.91 -10.65
N ALA A 5 22.58 2.83 -11.96
CA ALA A 5 21.57 2.91 -13.01
C ALA A 5 20.57 1.74 -12.97
N GLY A 6 21.04 0.50 -12.77
CA GLY A 6 20.18 -0.66 -12.65
C GLY A 6 19.29 -0.57 -11.40
N HIS A 7 19.85 -0.12 -10.29
CA HIS A 7 19.13 0.05 -9.03
C HIS A 7 18.01 1.10 -9.15
N ASN A 8 18.31 2.24 -9.78
CA ASN A 8 17.31 3.27 -10.05
C ASN A 8 16.20 2.77 -10.99
N LYS A 9 16.53 1.99 -12.02
CA LYS A 9 15.52 1.41 -12.92
C LYS A 9 14.59 0.44 -12.20
N MET A 10 15.11 -0.39 -11.29
CA MET A 10 14.27 -1.31 -10.53
C MET A 10 13.36 -0.58 -9.54
N LYS A 11 13.84 0.50 -8.91
CA LYS A 11 13.00 1.35 -8.04
C LYS A 11 11.88 2.01 -8.84
N ALA A 12 12.20 2.57 -10.02
CA ALA A 12 11.20 3.16 -10.91
C ALA A 12 10.19 2.12 -11.41
N TRP A 13 10.66 0.91 -11.76
CA TRP A 13 9.80 -0.20 -12.13
C TRP A 13 8.81 -0.52 -11.00
N LEU A 14 9.29 -0.71 -9.77
CA LEU A 14 8.43 -1.01 -8.62
C LEU A 14 7.34 0.06 -8.43
N GLN A 15 7.71 1.34 -8.53
CA GLN A 15 6.73 2.44 -8.43
C GLN A 15 5.67 2.40 -9.53
N SER A 16 6.05 2.06 -10.77
CA SER A 16 5.11 1.94 -11.88
C SER A 16 4.29 0.65 -11.85
N PHE A 17 4.81 -0.40 -11.19
CA PHE A 17 4.21 -1.72 -11.18
C PHE A 17 3.04 -1.82 -10.18
N ILE A 18 3.08 -1.06 -9.09
CA ILE A 18 1.97 -0.99 -8.14
C ILE A 18 0.91 -0.03 -8.66
N LYS A 19 -0.31 -0.53 -8.79
CA LYS A 19 -1.45 0.21 -9.33
C LYS A 19 -2.28 0.88 -8.24
N GLU A 20 -2.67 0.12 -7.23
CA GLU A 20 -3.59 0.57 -6.18
C GLU A 20 -3.41 -0.22 -4.89
N GLY A 21 -3.99 0.30 -3.80
CA GLY A 21 -4.13 -0.43 -2.55
C GLY A 21 -5.49 -1.14 -2.49
N ARG A 22 -5.56 -2.18 -1.67
CA ARG A 22 -6.82 -2.84 -1.29
C ARG A 22 -6.84 -3.05 0.20
N TYR A 23 -7.99 -2.84 0.83
CA TYR A 23 -8.18 -3.08 2.26
C TYR A 23 -9.47 -3.83 2.51
N PHE A 24 -9.55 -4.50 3.67
CA PHE A 24 -10.67 -5.36 4.02
C PHE A 24 -11.36 -4.87 5.29
N VAL A 25 -12.66 -4.68 5.21
CA VAL A 25 -13.52 -4.44 6.36
C VAL A 25 -14.40 -5.68 6.54
N GLY A 26 -14.13 -6.46 7.58
CA GLY A 26 -14.65 -7.82 7.68
C GLY A 26 -14.21 -8.68 6.49
N ASN A 27 -15.16 -9.16 5.70
CA ASN A 27 -14.90 -9.98 4.50
C ASN A 27 -15.04 -9.19 3.18
N THR A 28 -15.34 -7.89 3.25
CA THR A 28 -15.58 -7.04 2.08
C THR A 28 -14.29 -6.33 1.70
N ALA A 29 -13.91 -6.44 0.42
CA ALA A 29 -12.76 -5.76 -0.15
C ALA A 29 -13.13 -4.37 -0.69
N TYR A 30 -12.26 -3.40 -0.44
CA TYR A 30 -12.36 -2.03 -0.97
C TYR A 30 -11.03 -1.64 -1.60
N THR A 31 -11.06 -0.98 -2.75
CA THR A 31 -9.86 -0.44 -3.40
C THR A 31 -9.65 1.02 -3.02
N THR A 32 -8.39 1.44 -3.01
CA THR A 32 -7.99 2.83 -2.76
C THR A 32 -6.85 3.21 -3.70
N PRO A 33 -6.86 4.42 -4.27
CA PRO A 33 -5.70 4.90 -5.01
C PRO A 33 -4.49 5.02 -4.07
N ILE A 34 -3.30 4.91 -4.66
CA ILE A 34 -2.06 5.25 -3.96
C ILE A 34 -2.08 6.76 -3.67
N PHE A 35 -2.00 7.13 -2.39
CA PHE A 35 -2.03 8.53 -1.98
C PHE A 35 -0.73 9.24 -2.31
N LYS A 36 0.39 8.60 -2.00
CA LYS A 36 1.73 9.10 -2.30
C LYS A 36 2.68 7.93 -2.51
N VAL A 37 3.65 8.11 -3.39
CA VAL A 37 4.83 7.28 -3.46
C VAL A 37 6.05 8.16 -3.21
N GLU A 38 6.96 7.70 -2.37
CA GLU A 38 8.17 8.42 -2.04
C GLU A 38 9.39 7.51 -2.15
N GLN A 39 10.45 8.03 -2.78
CA GLN A 39 11.73 7.35 -2.88
C GLN A 39 12.80 8.17 -2.17
N VAL A 40 13.40 7.61 -1.12
CA VAL A 40 14.54 8.21 -0.40
C VAL A 40 15.70 7.23 -0.44
N GLY A 41 16.72 7.54 -1.22
CA GLY A 41 17.82 6.62 -1.49
C GLY A 41 17.31 5.32 -2.12
N ASP A 42 17.40 4.24 -1.35
CA ASP A 42 17.01 2.88 -1.77
C ASP A 42 15.67 2.40 -1.18
N LEU A 43 15.02 3.26 -0.40
CA LEU A 43 13.72 3.01 0.19
C LEU A 43 12.63 3.54 -0.73
N VAL A 44 11.72 2.66 -1.18
CA VAL A 44 10.47 3.04 -1.85
C VAL A 44 9.33 2.86 -0.86
N THR A 45 8.56 3.92 -0.64
CA THR A 45 7.45 3.95 0.32
C THR A 45 6.14 4.24 -0.40
N PHE A 46 5.17 3.35 -0.27
CA PHE A 46 3.80 3.56 -0.73
C PHE A 46 2.92 3.95 0.44
N TYR A 47 2.19 5.03 0.29
CA TYR A 47 1.23 5.53 1.26
C TYR A 47 -0.18 5.30 0.73
N LEU A 48 -1.01 4.61 1.51
CA LEU A 48 -2.43 4.49 1.27
C LEU A 48 -3.17 5.37 2.27
N TYR A 49 -4.03 6.26 1.78
CA TYR A 49 -4.86 7.09 2.64
C TYR A 49 -6.31 6.63 2.57
N LEU A 50 -6.78 6.04 3.66
CA LEU A 50 -8.12 5.50 3.75
C LEU A 50 -9.06 6.57 4.31
N THR A 51 -9.72 7.30 3.40
CA THR A 51 -10.77 8.26 3.75
C THR A 51 -11.93 7.55 4.45
N ALA A 52 -12.57 8.23 5.40
CA ALA A 52 -13.84 7.77 5.96
C ALA A 52 -14.93 7.90 4.90
N THR A 53 -15.01 6.96 3.96
CA THR A 53 -16.11 6.87 3.00
C THR A 53 -16.84 5.57 3.32
N GLY A 54 -17.85 5.73 4.19
CA GLY A 54 -18.43 4.64 4.96
C GLY A 54 -19.41 3.74 4.22
N THR A 55 -19.82 2.70 4.93
CA THR A 55 -21.09 1.97 4.76
C THR A 55 -21.69 1.50 6.09
N GLY A 56 -21.24 2.03 7.24
CA GLY A 56 -21.84 1.71 8.54
C GLY A 56 -21.54 2.76 9.59
N THR A 57 -22.54 3.11 10.40
CA THR A 57 -22.37 3.81 11.67
C THR A 57 -21.54 2.94 12.62
N GLY A 58 -20.41 3.44 13.12
CA GLY A 58 -19.52 2.81 14.08
C GLY A 58 -18.07 2.61 13.61
N ALA A 59 -17.14 2.48 14.56
CA ALA A 59 -15.75 2.09 14.28
C ALA A 59 -15.72 0.70 13.60
N GLN A 60 -15.02 0.60 12.48
CA GLN A 60 -14.90 -0.64 11.71
C GLN A 60 -13.44 -1.11 11.76
N ALA A 61 -13.23 -2.39 12.10
CA ALA A 61 -11.90 -2.98 12.10
C ALA A 61 -11.48 -3.29 10.65
N ILE A 62 -10.37 -2.70 10.23
CA ILE A 62 -9.69 -3.08 8.99
C ILE A 62 -8.74 -4.21 9.35
N THR A 63 -8.85 -5.35 8.69
CA THR A 63 -8.16 -6.60 9.09
C THR A 63 -7.03 -7.02 8.14
N ARG A 64 -6.91 -6.32 7.00
CA ARG A 64 -5.91 -6.63 5.98
C ARG A 64 -5.72 -5.47 5.03
N PHE A 65 -4.47 -5.28 4.61
CA PHE A 65 -4.05 -4.32 3.60
C PHE A 65 -3.24 -5.04 2.53
N GLN A 66 -3.44 -4.68 1.27
CA GLN A 66 -2.76 -5.26 0.12
C GLN A 66 -2.30 -4.17 -0.83
N LEU A 67 -1.18 -4.40 -1.51
CA LEU A 67 -0.83 -3.69 -2.73
C LEU A 67 -1.20 -4.56 -3.93
N ILE A 68 -1.85 -3.94 -4.90
CA ILE A 68 -2.30 -4.59 -6.14
C ILE A 68 -1.47 -4.07 -7.30
N ASP A 69 -0.99 -4.98 -8.15
CA ASP A 69 -0.18 -4.62 -9.31
C ASP A 69 -1.02 -4.21 -10.53
N GLN A 70 -0.34 -3.90 -11.64
CA GLN A 70 -0.97 -3.50 -12.91
C GLN A 70 -1.89 -4.60 -13.49
N ASP A 71 -1.59 -5.87 -13.23
CA ASP A 71 -2.34 -7.03 -13.74
C ASP A 71 -3.55 -7.36 -12.85
N GLY A 72 -3.64 -6.76 -11.66
CA GLY A 72 -4.72 -6.94 -10.71
C GLY A 72 -4.42 -8.00 -9.63
N ASP A 73 -3.19 -8.52 -9.63
CA ASP A 73 -2.72 -9.52 -8.68
C ASP A 73 -2.23 -8.86 -7.38
N VAL A 74 -2.20 -9.66 -6.30
CA VAL A 74 -1.72 -9.20 -5.00
C VAL A 74 -0.20 -9.23 -4.99
N PHE A 75 0.43 -8.05 -4.94
CA PHE A 75 1.87 -7.90 -4.85
C PHE A 75 2.40 -8.10 -3.42
N ASP A 76 1.70 -7.52 -2.44
CA ASP A 76 2.01 -7.64 -1.01
C ASP A 76 0.71 -7.75 -0.22
N ASP A 77 0.72 -8.58 0.81
CA ASP A 77 -0.39 -8.83 1.72
C ASP A 77 0.09 -8.66 3.16
N GLN A 78 -0.41 -7.62 3.81
CA GLN A 78 -0.17 -7.33 5.20
C GLN A 78 -1.44 -7.65 6.00
N PRO A 79 -1.48 -8.80 6.68
CA PRO A 79 -2.49 -9.07 7.68
C PRO A 79 -2.20 -8.17 8.89
N ASP A 80 -3.02 -7.14 9.08
CA ASP A 80 -2.93 -6.22 10.21
C ASP A 80 -4.35 -5.81 10.63
N SER A 81 -4.60 -5.76 11.94
CA SER A 81 -5.90 -5.40 12.48
C SER A 81 -5.84 -4.03 13.14
N ILE A 82 -6.42 -3.04 12.47
CA ILE A 82 -6.50 -1.67 12.95
C ILE A 82 -7.97 -1.30 13.13
N GLU A 83 -8.36 -0.99 14.36
CA GLU A 83 -9.63 -0.33 14.63
C GLU A 83 -9.54 1.12 14.15
N LYS A 84 -10.31 1.47 13.11
CA LYS A 84 -10.35 2.83 12.59
C LYS A 84 -11.51 3.60 13.25
N PRO A 85 -11.25 4.64 14.06
CA PRO A 85 -12.31 5.51 14.57
C PRO A 85 -12.92 6.35 13.43
N GLU A 86 -14.23 6.63 13.51
CA GLU A 86 -15.03 7.24 12.43
C GLU A 86 -14.48 8.57 11.88
N VAL A 87 -13.77 9.34 12.71
CA VAL A 87 -13.47 10.75 12.43
C VAL A 87 -12.15 10.95 11.69
N ASN A 88 -11.22 10.00 11.78
CA ASN A 88 -9.85 10.18 11.28
C ASN A 88 -9.56 9.28 10.06
N GLY A 89 -8.91 9.85 9.05
CA GLY A 89 -8.30 9.05 7.98
C GLY A 89 -7.20 8.16 8.54
N LEU A 90 -7.03 6.96 7.96
CA LEU A 90 -5.94 6.05 8.32
C LEU A 90 -4.88 6.09 7.22
N LEU A 91 -3.63 6.35 7.61
CA LEU A 91 -2.48 6.31 6.70
C LEU A 91 -1.74 4.97 6.89
N VAL A 92 -1.75 4.14 5.86
CA VAL A 92 -1.06 2.84 5.83
C VAL A 92 0.19 2.97 4.97
N VAL A 93 1.28 2.30 5.36
CA VAL A 93 2.59 2.50 4.76
C VAL A 93 3.25 1.17 4.42
N PHE A 94 3.58 0.98 3.15
CA PHE A 94 4.39 -0.15 2.67
C PHE A 94 5.79 0.35 2.32
N LYS A 95 6.82 -0.35 2.81
CA LYS A 95 8.22 0.05 2.65
C LYS A 95 9.04 -1.08 2.05
N TYR A 96 9.72 -0.78 0.94
CA TYR A 96 10.57 -1.74 0.25
C TYR A 96 11.98 -1.21 0.09
N THR A 97 12.95 -2.11 0.27
CA THR A 97 14.34 -1.90 -0.13
C THR A 97 14.75 -3.00 -1.09
N LEU A 98 15.30 -2.62 -2.24
CA LEU A 98 15.80 -3.55 -3.24
C LEU A 98 17.25 -3.91 -2.93
N ARG A 99 17.52 -5.19 -2.65
CA ARG A 99 18.88 -5.70 -2.39
C ARG A 99 19.16 -6.97 -3.19
N LYS A 100 20.39 -7.09 -3.68
CA LYS A 100 20.92 -8.36 -4.16
C LYS A 100 21.18 -9.25 -2.93
N VAL A 101 20.80 -10.52 -3.00
CA VAL A 101 21.13 -11.56 -2.01
C VAL A 101 22.24 -12.44 -2.57
#